data_AF-M5K524-F1
#
_entry.id   AF-M5K524-F1
#
_cell.length_a   1.000
_cell.length_b   1.000
_cell.length_c   1.000
_cell.angle_alpha   90.00
_cell.angle_beta   90.00
_cell.angle_gamma   90.00
#
_symmetry.space_group_name_H-M   'P 1'
#
loop_
_entity.id
_entity.type
_entity.pdbx_description
1 polymer ?
#
loop_
_entity_poly.entity_id
_entity_poly.type
_entity_poly.pdbx_seq_one_letter_code
_entity_poly.pdbx_strand_id
1 'polypeptide(L)'
;MAEENEPGSGLIGIGQAARLLMISEERIRQLSKAGYFPRPSRGKVPFVGVIQGYIRSLREDNKNTSKTAADTRVRDARAEEIQIRIAEKKRELIPIDDAIAAQDFLLGVVVAELSGLPARVTRDVPTRRLIEKELDAARNRMASALRTCSASLETGGDIFGSAAETDTGSVGEGEPQVPRKRGRPRSS
;
A
#
# COMPACT_ATOMS: atom_id res chain seq x y z
N MET A 1 -60.26 33.00 -4.18
CA MET A 1 -60.51 32.23 -2.94
C MET A 1 -60.02 30.83 -3.19
N ALA A 2 -58.81 30.50 -2.72
CA ALA A 2 -58.29 29.15 -2.72
C ALA A 2 -58.38 28.67 -1.26
N GLU A 3 -59.18 27.65 -1.03
CA GLU A 3 -59.31 26.99 0.27
C GLU A 3 -57.96 26.36 0.63
N GLU A 4 -57.31 26.92 1.64
CA GLU A 4 -56.20 26.28 2.32
C GLU A 4 -56.71 25.00 2.99
N ASN A 5 -56.19 23.88 2.50
CA ASN A 5 -56.42 22.56 3.01
C ASN A 5 -55.86 22.49 4.45
N GLU A 6 -56.72 22.60 5.47
CA GLU A 6 -56.36 22.36 6.88
C GLU A 6 -56.53 20.87 7.23
N PRO A 7 -55.46 20.05 7.24
CA PRO A 7 -55.51 18.75 7.87
C PRO A 7 -55.42 18.95 9.39
N GLY A 8 -56.56 18.98 10.07
CA GLY A 8 -56.75 18.79 11.52
C GLY A 8 -55.68 19.43 12.40
N SER A 9 -55.85 20.70 12.75
CA SER A 9 -54.93 21.50 13.57
C SER A 9 -54.86 21.02 15.04
N GLY A 10 -54.23 19.87 15.29
CA GLY A 10 -53.72 19.52 16.61
C GLY A 10 -52.52 20.40 16.93
N LEU A 11 -52.76 21.64 17.39
CA LEU A 11 -51.71 22.47 17.96
C LEU A 11 -51.24 21.83 19.26
N ILE A 12 -50.02 21.31 19.26
CA ILE A 12 -49.41 20.68 20.44
C ILE A 12 -48.37 21.60 21.08
N GLY A 13 -48.17 21.46 22.39
CA GLY A 13 -47.12 22.20 23.08
C GLY A 13 -45.72 21.74 22.66
N ILE A 14 -44.74 22.63 22.69
CA ILE A 14 -43.34 22.31 22.37
C ILE A 14 -42.83 21.12 23.20
N GLY A 15 -43.11 21.09 24.50
CA GLY A 15 -42.72 19.97 25.37
C GLY A 15 -43.39 18.64 25.02
N GLN A 16 -44.61 18.67 24.48
CA GLN A 16 -45.28 17.46 23.99
C GLN A 16 -44.62 16.99 22.68
N ALA A 17 -44.31 17.91 21.77
CA ALA A 17 -43.60 17.60 20.53
C ALA A 17 -42.20 17.03 20.81
N ALA A 18 -41.49 17.59 21.78
CA ALA A 18 -40.15 17.17 22.20
C ALA A 18 -40.17 15.74 22.73
N ARG A 19 -41.14 15.40 23.59
CA ARG A 19 -41.32 14.03 24.09
C ARG A 19 -41.69 13.05 22.99
N LEU A 20 -42.59 13.43 22.07
CA LEU A 20 -43.02 12.58 20.96
C LEU A 20 -41.87 12.24 20.00
N LEU A 21 -41.02 13.21 19.70
CA LEU A 21 -39.88 13.04 18.80
C LEU A 21 -38.61 12.59 19.54
N MET A 22 -38.67 12.45 20.86
CA MET A 22 -37.52 12.12 21.74
C MET A 22 -36.31 13.04 21.53
N ILE A 23 -36.56 14.35 21.42
CA ILE A 23 -35.53 15.39 21.28
C ILE A 23 -35.74 16.50 22.30
N SER A 24 -34.76 17.39 22.47
CA SER A 24 -34.91 18.54 23.36
C SER A 24 -35.91 19.56 22.80
N GLU A 25 -36.57 20.31 23.70
CA GLU A 25 -37.41 21.45 23.30
C GLU A 25 -36.61 22.50 22.51
N GLU A 26 -35.34 22.66 22.85
CA GLU A 26 -34.41 23.54 22.15
C GLU A 26 -34.19 23.10 20.70
N ARG A 27 -34.04 21.79 20.45
CA ARG A 27 -33.93 21.26 19.08
C ARG A 27 -35.18 21.56 18.25
N ILE A 28 -36.36 21.51 18.85
CA ILE A 28 -37.61 21.91 18.17
C ILE A 28 -37.60 23.40 17.81
N ARG A 29 -37.16 24.27 18.72
CA ARG A 29 -37.03 25.71 18.44
C ARG A 29 -36.01 25.97 17.33
N GLN A 30 -34.89 25.26 17.32
CA GLN A 30 -33.86 25.34 16.28
C GLN A 30 -34.41 24.94 14.91
N LEU A 31 -35.11 23.80 14.83
CA LEU A 31 -35.71 23.33 13.57
C LEU A 31 -36.77 24.30 13.05
N SER A 32 -37.57 24.87 13.95
CA SER A 32 -38.53 25.92 13.60
C SER A 32 -37.85 27.19 13.09
N LYS A 33 -36.77 27.63 13.75
CA LYS A 33 -35.96 28.79 13.31
C LYS A 33 -35.30 28.53 11.96
N ALA A 34 -34.89 27.30 11.69
CA ALA A 34 -34.35 26.84 10.42
C ALA A 34 -35.42 26.64 9.33
N GLY A 35 -36.71 26.89 9.63
CA GLY A 35 -37.79 26.89 8.65
C GLY A 35 -38.35 25.51 8.31
N TYR A 36 -38.05 24.45 9.07
CA TYR A 36 -38.60 23.12 8.83
C TYR A 36 -40.11 23.04 9.10
N PHE A 37 -40.63 23.92 9.97
CA PHE A 37 -42.05 24.09 10.26
C PHE A 37 -42.30 25.49 10.86
N PRO A 38 -43.57 25.97 10.88
CA PRO A 38 -43.90 27.32 11.35
C PRO A 38 -43.43 27.63 12.77
N ARG A 39 -43.18 28.91 13.05
CA ARG A 39 -42.76 29.38 14.38
C ARG A 39 -43.83 29.10 15.44
N PRO A 40 -43.44 28.76 16.68
CA PRO A 40 -44.41 28.51 17.73
C PRO A 40 -45.24 29.76 18.03
N SER A 41 -46.56 29.62 18.10
CA SER A 41 -47.47 30.67 18.57
C SER A 41 -48.02 30.28 19.93
N ARG A 42 -47.87 31.15 20.94
CA ARG A 42 -48.22 30.87 22.35
C ARG A 42 -47.65 29.54 22.88
N GLY A 43 -46.44 29.19 22.44
CA GLY A 43 -45.76 27.94 22.83
C GLY A 43 -46.33 26.67 22.19
N LYS A 44 -47.18 26.80 21.16
CA LYS A 44 -47.76 25.68 20.41
C LYS A 44 -47.25 25.65 18.98
N VAL A 45 -47.16 24.43 18.43
CA VAL A 45 -46.69 24.14 17.07
C VAL A 45 -47.65 23.16 16.37
N PRO A 46 -47.78 23.22 15.04
CA PRO A 46 -48.63 22.29 14.30
C PRO A 46 -48.04 20.88 14.32
N PHE A 47 -48.78 19.91 14.86
CA PHE A 47 -48.33 18.53 15.02
C PHE A 47 -47.78 17.91 13.73
N VAL A 48 -48.58 17.95 12.65
CA VAL A 48 -48.20 17.35 11.36
C VAL A 48 -46.97 18.05 10.78
N GLY A 49 -46.92 19.38 10.86
CA GLY A 49 -45.79 20.17 10.38
C GLY A 49 -44.48 19.83 11.12
N VAL A 50 -44.54 19.63 12.43
CA VAL A 50 -43.37 19.25 13.24
C VAL A 50 -42.83 17.88 12.85
N ILE A 51 -43.69 16.88 12.66
CA ILE A 51 -43.27 15.53 12.25
C ILE A 51 -42.63 15.57 10.86
N GLN A 52 -43.30 16.19 9.89
CA GLN A 52 -42.79 16.28 8.52
C GLN A 52 -41.48 17.08 8.44
N GLY A 53 -41.40 18.19 9.18
CA GLY A 53 -40.21 19.01 9.27
C GLY A 53 -39.03 18.25 9.90
N TYR A 54 -39.29 17.47 10.95
CA TYR A 54 -38.26 16.64 11.57
C TYR A 54 -37.75 15.55 10.63
N ILE A 55 -38.65 14.81 9.96
CA ILE A 55 -38.27 13.80 8.96
C ILE A 55 -37.43 14.42 7.83
N ARG A 56 -37.79 15.63 7.38
CA ARG A 56 -37.03 16.38 6.38
C ARG A 56 -35.61 16.70 6.89
N SER A 57 -35.48 17.15 8.14
CA SER A 57 -34.18 17.45 8.74
C SER A 57 -33.27 16.22 8.83
N LEU A 58 -33.82 15.06 9.22
CA LEU A 58 -33.06 13.80 9.28
C LEU A 58 -32.55 13.36 7.91
N ARG A 59 -33.36 13.53 6.86
CA ARG A 59 -32.95 13.20 5.49
C ARG A 59 -31.83 14.11 5.00
N GLU A 60 -31.87 15.40 5.35
CA GLU A 60 -30.85 16.37 4.96
C GLU A 60 -29.53 16.14 5.70
N ASP A 61 -29.58 15.90 7.02
CA ASP A 61 -28.41 15.58 7.83
C ASP A 61 -27.70 14.30 7.33
N ASN A 62 -28.46 13.27 6.95
CA ASN A 62 -27.92 12.06 6.33
C ASN A 62 -27.26 12.32 4.96
N LYS A 63 -27.88 13.17 4.12
CA LYS A 63 -27.28 13.56 2.82
C LYS A 63 -25.99 14.35 2.99
N ASN A 64 -25.93 15.26 3.97
CA ASN A 64 -24.73 16.05 4.23
C ASN A 64 -23.62 15.18 4.82
N THR A 65 -23.95 14.27 5.74
CA THR A 65 -22.97 13.34 6.32
C THR A 65 -22.38 12.41 5.27
N SER A 66 -23.21 11.85 4.37
CA SER A 66 -22.74 10.98 3.28
C SER A 66 -21.87 11.73 2.27
N LYS A 67 -22.23 12.97 1.90
CA LYS A 67 -21.39 13.85 1.08
C LYS A 67 -20.04 14.12 1.74
N THR A 68 -20.02 14.56 3.00
CA THR A 68 -18.78 14.85 3.73
C THR A 68 -17.89 13.61 3.83
N ALA A 69 -18.46 12.43 4.13
CA ALA A 69 -17.70 11.20 4.20
C ALA A 69 -17.09 10.78 2.85
N ALA A 70 -17.83 10.96 1.74
CA ALA A 70 -17.29 10.71 0.39
C ALA A 70 -16.18 11.70 0.03
N ASP A 71 -16.39 12.98 0.34
CA ASP A 71 -15.43 14.06 0.13
C ASP A 71 -14.11 13.83 0.90
N THR A 72 -14.20 13.39 2.16
CA THR A 72 -13.03 13.05 2.97
C THR A 72 -12.25 11.89 2.36
N ARG A 73 -12.92 10.80 1.97
CA ARG A 73 -12.24 9.65 1.32
C ARG A 73 -11.50 10.04 0.04
N VAL A 74 -12.08 10.90 -0.78
CA VAL A 74 -11.43 11.39 -2.01
C VAL A 74 -10.21 12.26 -1.69
N ARG A 75 -10.28 13.10 -0.65
CA ARG A 75 -9.13 13.91 -0.21
C ARG A 75 -8.01 13.05 0.34
N ASP A 76 -8.33 12.05 1.15
CA ASP A 76 -7.35 11.15 1.76
C ASP A 76 -6.62 10.33 0.68
N ALA A 77 -7.35 9.74 -0.27
CA ALA A 77 -6.75 9.00 -1.38
C ALA A 77 -5.83 9.88 -2.26
N ARG A 78 -6.23 11.14 -2.51
CA ARG A 78 -5.38 12.10 -3.24
C ARG A 78 -4.13 12.49 -2.44
N ALA A 79 -4.25 12.61 -1.12
CA ALA A 79 -3.11 12.94 -0.27
C ALA A 79 -2.07 11.81 -0.28
N GLU A 80 -2.53 10.55 -0.21
CA GLU A 80 -1.68 9.37 -0.30
C GLU A 80 -0.99 9.27 -1.67
N GLU A 81 -1.71 9.47 -2.77
CA GLU A 81 -1.13 9.50 -4.11
C GLU A 81 -0.04 10.60 -4.25
N ILE A 82 -0.28 11.77 -3.68
CA ILE A 82 0.70 12.86 -3.65
C ILE A 82 1.93 12.45 -2.83
N GLN A 83 1.76 11.79 -1.70
CA GLN A 83 2.87 11.33 -0.86
C GLN A 83 3.75 10.31 -1.59
N ILE A 84 3.16 9.33 -2.27
CA ILE A 84 3.89 8.34 -3.08
C ILE A 84 4.71 9.07 -4.17
N ARG A 85 4.10 9.98 -4.92
CA ARG A 85 4.81 10.76 -5.96
C ARG A 85 5.92 11.65 -5.39
N ILE A 86 5.75 12.19 -4.19
CA ILE A 86 6.80 12.96 -3.50
C ILE A 86 7.96 12.05 -3.12
N ALA A 87 7.68 10.88 -2.56
CA ALA A 87 8.70 9.91 -2.19
C ALA A 87 9.49 9.40 -3.42
N GLU A 88 8.81 9.13 -4.54
CA GLU A 88 9.45 8.83 -5.83
C GLU A 88 10.37 9.98 -6.29
N LYS A 89 9.87 11.22 -6.28
CA LYS A 89 10.67 12.40 -6.66
C LYS A 89 11.89 12.62 -5.77
N LYS A 90 11.77 12.28 -4.49
CA LYS A 90 12.89 12.32 -3.52
C LYS A 90 13.84 11.12 -3.65
N ARG A 91 13.51 10.15 -4.52
CA ARG A 91 14.24 8.88 -4.69
C ARG A 91 14.28 8.02 -3.42
N GLU A 92 13.26 8.16 -2.57
CA GLU A 92 13.07 7.30 -1.40
C GLU A 92 12.38 5.98 -1.79
N LEU A 93 11.65 5.99 -2.91
CA LEU A 93 10.99 4.82 -3.51
C LEU A 93 11.33 4.75 -5.00
N ILE A 94 11.37 3.52 -5.53
CA ILE A 94 11.43 3.25 -6.97
C ILE A 94 10.31 2.28 -7.36
N PRO A 95 9.80 2.35 -8.61
CA PRO A 95 8.89 1.34 -9.14
C PRO A 95 9.52 -0.06 -9.11
N ILE A 96 8.70 -1.07 -8.83
CA ILE A 96 9.16 -2.48 -8.80
C ILE A 96 9.69 -2.89 -10.20
N ASP A 97 9.01 -2.48 -11.26
CA ASP A 97 9.45 -2.76 -12.65
C ASP A 97 10.85 -2.19 -12.93
N ASP A 98 11.15 -1.00 -12.42
CA ASP A 98 12.49 -0.39 -12.56
C ASP A 98 13.55 -1.17 -11.77
N ALA A 99 13.19 -1.66 -10.57
CA ALA A 99 14.07 -2.49 -9.76
C ALA A 99 14.40 -3.82 -10.45
N ILE A 100 13.38 -4.48 -11.02
CA ILE A 100 13.53 -5.73 -11.78
C ILE A 100 14.38 -5.48 -13.04
N ALA A 101 14.09 -4.42 -13.79
CA ALA A 101 14.85 -4.07 -15.00
C ALA A 101 16.32 -3.77 -14.67
N ALA A 102 16.60 -3.09 -13.57
CA ALA A 102 17.97 -2.81 -13.13
C ALA A 102 18.74 -4.10 -12.76
N GLN A 103 18.07 -5.07 -12.13
CA GLN A 103 18.65 -6.37 -11.79
C GLN A 103 18.94 -7.19 -13.05
N ASP A 104 18.00 -7.27 -13.99
CA ASP A 104 18.18 -7.98 -15.27
C ASP A 104 19.31 -7.37 -16.09
N PHE A 105 19.39 -6.03 -16.13
CA PHE A 105 20.49 -5.33 -16.78
C PHE A 105 21.84 -5.71 -16.16
N LEU A 106 21.95 -5.69 -14.83
CA LEU A 106 23.18 -6.07 -14.13
C LEU A 106 23.60 -7.52 -14.43
N LEU A 107 22.66 -8.47 -14.37
CA LEU A 107 22.93 -9.86 -14.73
C LEU A 107 23.36 -10.00 -16.19
N GLY A 108 22.70 -9.29 -17.11
CA GLY A 108 23.05 -9.26 -18.52
C GLY A 108 24.50 -8.82 -18.77
N VAL A 109 24.96 -7.79 -18.06
CA VAL A 109 26.37 -7.33 -18.12
C VAL A 109 27.32 -8.42 -17.66
N VAL A 110 27.03 -9.09 -16.54
CA VAL A 110 27.85 -10.18 -16.01
C VAL A 110 27.91 -11.36 -16.99
N VAL A 111 26.76 -11.76 -17.55
CA VAL A 111 26.68 -12.85 -18.53
C VAL A 111 27.50 -12.51 -19.78
N ALA A 112 27.40 -11.28 -20.27
CA ALA A 112 28.14 -10.81 -21.44
C ALA A 112 29.66 -10.88 -21.23
N GLU A 113 30.16 -10.41 -20.08
CA GLU A 113 31.60 -10.44 -19.77
C GLU A 113 32.13 -11.88 -19.68
N LEU A 114 31.35 -12.77 -19.07
CA LEU A 114 31.74 -14.15 -18.88
C LEU A 114 31.69 -14.97 -20.19
N SER A 115 30.89 -14.57 -21.19
CA SER A 115 30.73 -15.33 -22.45
C SER A 115 32.02 -15.47 -23.24
N GLY A 116 32.91 -14.49 -23.18
CA GLY A 116 34.21 -14.55 -23.85
C GLY A 116 35.27 -15.34 -23.09
N LEU A 117 35.06 -15.62 -21.80
CA LEU A 117 36.08 -16.14 -20.90
C LEU A 117 36.64 -17.50 -21.31
N PRO A 118 35.84 -18.51 -21.72
CA PRO A 118 36.37 -19.83 -22.09
C PRO A 118 37.37 -19.77 -23.26
N ALA A 119 37.11 -18.92 -24.25
CA ALA A 119 37.97 -18.73 -25.41
C ALA A 119 39.28 -18.00 -25.07
N ARG A 120 39.29 -17.12 -24.06
CA ARG A 120 40.48 -16.43 -23.55
C ARG A 120 41.35 -17.33 -22.67
N VAL A 121 40.72 -18.23 -21.91
CA VAL A 121 41.40 -19.08 -20.93
C VAL A 121 42.14 -20.24 -21.60
N THR A 122 41.57 -20.86 -22.64
CA THR A 122 42.20 -22.03 -23.27
C THR A 122 41.92 -22.15 -24.77
N ARG A 123 42.90 -22.74 -25.48
CA ARG A 123 42.78 -23.14 -26.88
C ARG A 123 42.39 -24.62 -27.04
N ASP A 124 42.46 -25.39 -25.96
CA ASP A 124 42.07 -26.80 -25.94
C ASP A 124 40.55 -26.94 -25.95
N VAL A 125 40.01 -27.63 -26.96
CA VAL A 125 38.57 -27.74 -27.20
C VAL A 125 37.84 -28.52 -26.09
N PRO A 126 38.34 -29.68 -25.61
CA PRO A 126 37.78 -30.37 -24.46
C PRO A 126 37.70 -29.49 -23.20
N THR A 127 38.80 -28.83 -22.82
CA THR A 127 38.84 -27.98 -21.63
C THR A 127 37.90 -26.77 -21.79
N ARG A 128 37.84 -26.16 -22.97
CA ARG A 128 36.91 -25.06 -23.25
C ARG A 128 35.46 -25.44 -23.03
N ARG A 129 35.04 -26.60 -23.54
CA ARG A 129 33.66 -27.11 -23.38
C ARG A 129 33.30 -27.38 -21.91
N LEU A 130 34.26 -27.84 -21.11
CA LEU A 130 34.05 -28.04 -19.68
C LEU A 130 33.81 -26.72 -18.96
N ILE A 131 34.60 -25.68 -19.28
CA ILE A 131 34.42 -24.33 -18.73
C ILE A 131 33.08 -23.75 -19.17
N GLU A 132 32.71 -23.86 -20.45
CA GLU A 132 31.41 -23.41 -20.97
C GLU A 132 30.24 -24.05 -20.21
N LYS A 133 30.30 -25.37 -20.00
CA LYS A 133 29.27 -26.10 -19.25
C LYS A 133 29.11 -25.59 -17.81
N GLU A 134 30.22 -25.43 -17.07
CA GLU A 134 30.16 -24.93 -15.69
C GLU A 134 29.67 -23.48 -15.64
N LEU A 135 30.05 -22.67 -16.62
CA LEU A 135 29.62 -21.29 -16.72
C LEU A 135 28.12 -21.18 -17.01
N ASP A 136 27.59 -22.00 -17.91
CA ASP A 136 26.14 -22.06 -18.19
C ASP A 136 25.36 -22.57 -16.98
N ALA A 137 25.89 -23.54 -16.23
CA ALA A 137 25.30 -23.98 -14.97
C ALA A 137 25.26 -22.85 -13.93
N ALA A 138 26.35 -22.08 -13.79
CA ALA A 138 26.41 -20.93 -12.89
C ALA A 138 25.41 -19.83 -13.30
N ARG A 139 25.30 -19.52 -14.59
CA ARG A 139 24.32 -18.56 -15.13
C ARG A 139 22.89 -18.95 -14.83
N ASN A 140 22.55 -20.23 -15.02
CA ASN A 140 21.21 -20.74 -14.71
C ASN A 140 20.89 -20.64 -13.22
N ARG A 141 21.87 -20.91 -12.33
CA ARG A 141 21.69 -20.71 -10.88
C ARG A 141 21.45 -19.23 -10.53
N MET A 142 22.26 -18.31 -11.08
CA MET A 142 22.08 -16.87 -10.86
C MET A 142 20.73 -16.36 -11.37
N ALA A 143 20.33 -16.76 -12.57
CA ALA A 143 19.03 -16.39 -13.15
C ALA A 143 17.85 -16.94 -12.31
N SER A 144 17.96 -18.17 -11.81
CA SER A 144 16.93 -18.74 -10.94
C SER A 144 16.82 -17.99 -9.61
N ALA A 145 17.95 -17.67 -8.97
CA ALA A 145 17.96 -16.93 -7.71
C ALA A 145 17.35 -15.52 -7.87
N LEU A 146 17.67 -14.84 -8.97
CA LEU A 146 17.10 -13.52 -9.28
C LEU A 146 15.59 -13.60 -9.51
N ARG A 147 15.08 -14.61 -10.22
CA ARG A 147 13.62 -14.78 -10.38
C ARG A 147 12.90 -14.99 -9.05
N THR A 148 13.48 -15.75 -8.13
CA THR A 148 12.92 -15.91 -6.77
C THR A 148 12.91 -14.57 -6.03
N CYS A 149 14.00 -13.81 -6.12
CA CYS A 149 14.11 -12.45 -5.55
C CYS A 149 13.05 -11.50 -6.12
N SER A 150 12.87 -11.47 -7.44
CA SER A 150 11.84 -10.64 -8.10
C SER A 150 10.42 -11.02 -7.68
N ALA A 151 10.13 -12.32 -7.53
CA ALA A 151 8.82 -12.77 -7.02
C ALA A 151 8.57 -12.34 -5.56
N SER A 152 9.61 -12.35 -4.71
CA SER A 152 9.52 -11.80 -3.35
C SER A 152 9.28 -10.29 -3.36
N LEU A 153 9.92 -9.54 -4.27
CA LEU A 153 9.72 -8.09 -4.42
C LEU A 153 8.27 -7.74 -4.80
N GLU A 154 7.68 -8.48 -5.73
CA GLU A 154 6.29 -8.26 -6.17
C GLU A 154 5.26 -8.53 -5.07
N THR A 155 5.56 -9.47 -4.17
CA THR A 155 4.66 -9.89 -3.09
C THR A 155 4.96 -9.20 -1.75
N GLY A 156 6.03 -8.40 -1.67
CA GLY A 156 6.49 -7.77 -0.42
C GLY A 156 7.07 -8.78 0.60
N GLY A 157 7.50 -9.95 0.14
CA GLY A 157 8.11 -11.00 0.95
C GLY A 157 9.58 -10.71 1.31
N ASP A 158 10.14 -11.51 2.22
CA ASP A 158 11.56 -11.42 2.56
C ASP A 158 12.43 -11.81 1.35
N ILE A 159 13.25 -10.88 0.91
CA ILE A 159 14.10 -10.98 -0.28
C ILE A 159 15.33 -11.87 0.00
N PHE A 160 15.78 -11.94 1.26
CA PHE A 160 17.00 -12.65 1.64
C PHE A 160 16.74 -13.91 2.48
N GLY A 161 15.50 -14.12 2.90
CA GLY A 161 15.08 -15.13 3.89
C GLY A 161 15.27 -16.60 3.52
N SER A 162 15.75 -16.94 2.32
CA SER A 162 16.09 -18.33 1.96
C SER A 162 17.48 -18.53 1.34
N ALA A 163 18.20 -17.46 1.00
CA ALA A 163 19.53 -17.55 0.39
C ALA A 163 20.67 -17.59 1.43
N ALA A 164 20.39 -17.22 2.69
CA ALA A 164 21.38 -17.28 3.76
C ALA A 164 21.63 -18.69 4.33
N GLU A 165 20.75 -19.66 4.06
CA GLU A 165 20.88 -21.04 4.56
C GLU A 165 21.39 -22.06 3.54
N THR A 166 21.47 -21.69 2.26
CA THR A 166 22.00 -22.58 1.22
C THR A 166 23.33 -22.07 0.69
N ASP A 167 24.40 -22.76 1.12
CA ASP A 167 25.76 -22.72 0.56
C ASP A 167 26.81 -21.87 1.31
N THR A 168 26.96 -22.09 2.61
CA THR A 168 28.31 -22.31 3.16
C THR A 168 28.65 -23.80 3.01
N GLY A 169 28.95 -24.22 1.79
CA GLY A 169 29.58 -25.51 1.53
C GLY A 169 30.74 -25.70 2.49
N SER A 170 30.63 -26.72 3.32
CA SER A 170 31.67 -27.28 4.18
C SER A 170 32.99 -27.33 3.40
N VAL A 171 33.86 -26.34 3.64
CA VAL A 171 35.26 -26.41 3.22
C VAL A 171 35.89 -27.35 4.23
N GLY A 172 35.99 -28.62 3.84
CA GLY A 172 36.52 -29.69 4.68
C GLY A 172 37.81 -29.27 5.37
N GLU A 173 37.88 -29.55 6.67
CA GLU A 173 39.12 -29.59 7.41
C GLU A 173 40.07 -30.55 6.71
N GLY A 174 41.10 -29.98 6.11
CA GLY A 174 42.13 -30.71 5.38
C GLY A 174 43.27 -29.76 5.12
N GLU A 175 43.98 -29.36 6.18
CA GLU A 175 45.25 -28.66 6.05
C GLU A 175 46.15 -29.42 5.05
N PRO A 176 46.58 -28.79 3.94
CA PRO A 176 47.68 -29.35 3.18
C PRO A 176 48.96 -29.14 3.99
N GLN A 177 49.47 -30.21 4.60
CA GLN A 177 50.80 -30.23 5.19
C GLN A 177 51.84 -29.90 4.11
N VAL A 178 52.31 -28.65 4.10
CA VAL A 178 53.43 -28.25 3.26
C VAL A 178 54.72 -28.81 3.87
N PRO A 179 55.51 -29.63 3.15
CA PRO A 179 56.76 -30.16 3.68
C PRO A 179 57.79 -29.03 3.84
N ARG A 180 58.25 -28.80 5.08
CA ARG A 180 59.32 -27.82 5.38
C ARG A 180 60.62 -28.24 4.70
N LYS A 181 60.99 -27.55 3.62
CA LYS A 181 62.32 -27.66 3.01
C LYS A 181 63.39 -27.30 4.04
N ARG A 182 64.28 -28.25 4.35
CA ARG A 182 65.54 -28.01 5.07
C ARG A 182 66.45 -27.12 4.21
N GLY A 183 66.62 -25.87 4.61
CA GLY A 183 67.62 -24.95 4.06
C GLY A 183 68.96 -25.13 4.76
N ARG A 184 70.02 -25.31 3.95
CA ARG A 184 71.44 -25.53 4.27
C ARG A 184 72.10 -24.41 5.11
N PRO A 185 73.29 -24.67 5.70
CA PRO A 185 73.91 -23.78 6.69
C PRO A 185 74.56 -22.56 6.04
N ARG A 186 74.58 -21.44 6.77
CA ARG A 186 75.31 -20.24 6.40
C ARG A 186 76.78 -20.37 6.80
N SER A 187 77.64 -20.17 5.82
CA SER A 187 79.08 -19.97 5.94
C SER A 187 79.40 -18.64 6.62
N SER A 188 80.23 -18.67 7.66
CA SER A 188 81.24 -17.66 8.02
C SER A 188 82.27 -18.34 8.89
#